data_AF-A0A4R5MGA6-F1
#
_entry.id   AF-A0A4R5MGA6-F1
#
_cell.length_a   1.000
_cell.length_b   1.000
_cell.length_c   1.000
_cell.angle_alpha   90.00
_cell.angle_beta   90.00
_cell.angle_gamma   90.00
#
_symmetry.space_group_name_H-M   'P 1'
#
loop_
_entity.id
_entity.type
_entity.pdbx_description
1 polymer ?
#
loop_
_entity_poly.entity_id
_entity_poly.type
_entity_poly.pdbx_seq_one_letter_code
_entity_poly.pdbx_strand_id
1 'polypeptide(L)'
;MDTLSRLALGLLTAACCVASTSALAQPYNPSGPLTRAQVRADLAEWRAAGYDPLDWINYPENAQRAGAIVAQRRASRAMPQSVQ
;
A
#
# COMPACT_ATOMS: atom_id res chain seq x y z
N MET A 1 24.74 -34.62 6.73
CA MET A 1 24.03 -33.85 5.68
C MET A 1 23.19 -32.74 6.31
N ASP A 2 23.67 -32.17 7.42
CA ASP A 2 22.81 -31.46 8.38
C ASP A 2 23.09 -29.96 8.41
N THR A 3 24.31 -29.55 8.09
CA THR A 3 24.72 -28.14 8.04
C THR A 3 24.17 -27.42 6.82
N LEU A 4 24.20 -28.08 5.65
CA LEU A 4 23.67 -27.52 4.41
C LEU A 4 22.14 -27.33 4.47
N SER A 5 21.42 -28.29 5.06
CA SER A 5 19.97 -28.23 5.26
C SER A 5 19.56 -27.14 6.26
N ARG A 6 20.35 -26.96 7.33
CA ARG A 6 20.13 -25.87 8.30
C ARG A 6 20.38 -24.49 7.71
N LEU A 7 21.38 -24.33 6.85
CA LEU A 7 21.64 -23.07 6.14
C LEU A 7 20.55 -22.76 5.12
N ALA A 8 20.09 -23.76 4.36
CA ALA A 8 18.97 -23.61 3.42
C ALA A 8 17.66 -23.24 4.15
N LEU A 9 17.37 -23.91 5.27
CA LEU A 9 16.19 -23.62 6.09
C LEU A 9 16.28 -22.23 6.74
N GLY A 10 17.46 -21.82 7.20
CA GLY A 10 17.70 -20.48 7.74
C GLY A 10 17.50 -19.38 6.70
N LEU A 11 18.00 -19.57 5.48
CA LEU A 11 17.82 -18.63 4.38
C LEU A 11 16.35 -18.53 3.95
N LEU A 12 15.64 -19.66 3.88
CA LEU A 12 14.20 -19.71 3.57
C LEU A 12 13.36 -18.97 4.62
N THR A 13 13.69 -19.16 5.91
CA THR A 13 12.98 -18.52 7.02
C THR A 13 13.20 -17.00 7.03
N ALA A 14 14.43 -16.54 6.77
CA ALA A 14 14.74 -15.11 6.67
C ALA A 14 14.02 -14.43 5.49
N ALA A 15 13.92 -15.10 4.33
CA ALA A 15 13.19 -14.58 3.18
C ALA A 15 11.67 -14.47 3.44
N CYS A 16 11.09 -15.39 4.22
CA CYS A 16 9.66 -15.38 4.54
C CYS A 16 9.24 -14.18 5.40
N CYS A 17 10.12 -13.68 6.27
CA CYS A 17 9.82 -12.57 7.19
C CYS A 17 9.71 -11.18 6.52
N VAL A 18 10.23 -11.00 5.30
CA VAL A 18 10.25 -9.67 4.64
C VAL A 18 8.96 -9.38 3.85
N ALA A 19 8.16 -10.42 3.54
CA ALA A 19 6.96 -10.29 2.71
C ALA A 19 5.82 -9.49 3.38
N SER A 20 5.79 -9.38 4.70
CA SER A 20 4.68 -8.75 5.45
C SER A 20 4.78 -7.23 5.58
N THR A 21 5.83 -6.60 5.05
CA THR A 21 6.10 -5.18 5.30
C THR A 21 5.16 -4.22 4.56
N SER A 22 4.58 -4.61 3.43
CA SER A 22 3.72 -3.73 2.62
C SER A 22 2.32 -3.51 3.24
N ALA A 23 1.76 -4.50 3.91
CA ALA A 23 0.44 -4.40 4.54
C ALA A 23 0.44 -3.55 5.82
N LEU A 24 1.60 -3.44 6.48
CA LEU A 24 1.76 -2.70 7.75
C LEU A 24 2.30 -1.28 7.55
N ALA A 25 2.68 -0.88 6.33
CA ALA A 25 3.29 0.41 6.02
C ALA A 25 2.29 1.57 5.89
N GLN A 26 1.06 1.45 6.40
CA GLN A 26 0.14 2.60 6.46
C GLN A 26 0.71 3.61 7.48
N PRO A 27 1.15 4.81 7.04
CA PRO A 27 1.70 5.78 7.96
C PRO A 27 0.63 6.17 8.98
N TYR A 28 0.98 6.20 10.25
CA TYR A 28 0.12 6.78 11.28
C TYR A 28 -0.18 8.23 10.89
N ASN A 29 -1.45 8.53 10.63
CA ASN A 29 -1.89 9.87 10.28
C ASN A 29 -2.24 10.63 11.59
N PRO A 30 -1.46 11.64 12.00
CA PRO A 30 -1.73 12.39 13.22
C PRO A 30 -2.97 13.31 13.11
N SER A 31 -3.60 13.45 11.94
CA SER A 31 -4.68 14.40 11.68
C SER A 31 -6.06 14.04 12.26
N GLY A 32 -6.17 13.02 13.11
CA GLY A 32 -7.45 12.58 13.68
C GLY A 32 -8.40 11.94 12.66
N PRO A 33 -9.61 11.50 13.08
CA PRO A 33 -10.56 10.84 12.19
C PRO A 33 -11.05 11.75 11.06
N LEU A 34 -11.20 11.20 9.85
CA LEU A 34 -11.74 11.93 8.71
C LEU A 34 -13.24 12.21 8.89
N THR A 35 -13.68 13.39 8.46
CA THR A 35 -15.11 13.69 8.30
C THR A 35 -15.72 12.87 7.17
N ARG A 36 -17.04 12.67 7.19
CA ARG A 36 -17.75 11.94 6.13
C ARG A 36 -17.56 12.55 4.74
N ALA A 37 -17.41 13.87 4.66
CA ALA A 37 -17.13 14.57 3.41
C ALA A 37 -15.72 14.20 2.88
N GLN A 38 -14.72 14.20 3.76
CA GLN A 38 -13.35 13.81 3.40
C GLN A 38 -13.28 12.34 2.98
N VAL A 39 -13.93 11.42 3.69
CA VAL A 39 -13.98 9.98 3.30
C VAL A 39 -14.56 9.80 1.90
N ARG A 40 -15.62 10.54 1.55
CA ARG A 40 -16.21 10.48 0.20
C ARG A 40 -15.26 11.03 -0.87
N ALA A 41 -14.55 12.10 -0.57
CA ALA A 41 -13.55 12.67 -1.48
C ALA A 41 -12.38 11.69 -1.70
N ASP A 42 -11.88 11.09 -0.62
CA ASP A 42 -10.86 10.05 -0.69
C ASP A 42 -11.34 8.87 -1.53
N LEU A 43 -12.55 8.34 -1.28
CA LEU A 43 -13.08 7.23 -2.06
C LEU A 43 -13.21 7.58 -3.56
N ALA A 44 -13.55 8.82 -3.90
CA ALA A 44 -13.59 9.27 -5.30
C ALA A 44 -12.20 9.23 -5.95
N GLU A 45 -11.15 9.62 -5.23
CA GLU A 45 -9.75 9.54 -5.69
C GLU A 45 -9.33 8.09 -5.97
N TRP A 46 -9.71 7.16 -5.08
CA TRP A 46 -9.45 5.73 -5.23
C TRP A 46 -10.19 5.12 -6.43
N ARG A 47 -11.47 5.47 -6.64
CA ARG A 47 -12.22 5.01 -7.82
C ARG A 47 -11.61 5.56 -9.11
N ALA A 48 -11.17 6.82 -9.12
CA ALA A 48 -10.44 7.39 -10.25
C ALA A 48 -9.04 6.78 -10.46
N ALA A 49 -8.53 5.99 -9.50
CA ALA A 49 -7.33 5.18 -9.64
C ALA A 49 -7.63 3.72 -10.04
N GLY A 50 -8.91 3.38 -10.28
CA GLY A 50 -9.34 2.05 -10.70
C GLY A 50 -9.70 1.09 -9.56
N TYR A 51 -9.89 1.58 -8.33
CA TYR A 51 -10.40 0.75 -7.24
C TYR A 51 -11.89 0.44 -7.47
N ASP A 52 -12.21 -0.86 -7.53
CA ASP A 52 -13.58 -1.37 -7.48
C ASP A 52 -13.76 -2.24 -6.23
N PRO A 53 -14.58 -1.81 -5.24
CA PRO A 53 -14.82 -2.59 -4.04
C PRO A 53 -15.60 -3.88 -4.27
N LEU A 54 -16.24 -4.05 -5.44
CA LEU A 54 -16.97 -5.28 -5.79
C LEU A 54 -16.12 -6.26 -6.61
N ASP A 55 -14.90 -5.89 -6.99
CA ASP A 55 -13.94 -6.78 -7.63
C ASP A 55 -13.22 -7.64 -6.58
N TRP A 56 -13.95 -8.62 -6.06
CA TRP A 56 -13.45 -9.60 -5.09
C TRP A 56 -12.54 -10.65 -5.74
N ILE A 57 -12.61 -10.81 -7.07
CA ILE A 57 -11.79 -11.77 -7.83
C ILE A 57 -10.32 -11.34 -7.84
N ASN A 58 -10.06 -10.05 -8.03
CA ASN A 58 -8.70 -9.49 -8.07
C ASN A 58 -8.33 -8.75 -6.77
N TYR A 59 -8.93 -9.15 -5.64
CA TYR A 59 -8.54 -8.66 -4.33
C TYR A 59 -7.42 -9.55 -3.77
N PRO A 60 -6.30 -8.97 -3.26
CA PRO A 60 -6.08 -7.56 -2.94
C PRO A 60 -5.42 -6.69 -4.02
N GLU A 61 -5.12 -7.24 -5.20
CA GLU A 61 -4.30 -6.59 -6.24
C GLU A 61 -4.94 -5.29 -6.76
N ASN A 62 -6.27 -5.24 -6.88
CA ASN A 62 -7.00 -4.05 -7.27
C ASN A 62 -6.80 -2.89 -6.28
N ALA A 63 -6.86 -3.17 -4.98
CA ALA A 63 -6.70 -2.21 -3.90
C ALA A 63 -5.25 -1.74 -3.80
N GLN A 64 -4.28 -2.65 -3.88
CA GLN A 64 -2.86 -2.31 -3.81
C GLN A 64 -2.44 -1.42 -4.99
N ARG A 65 -2.85 -1.75 -6.22
CA ARG A 65 -2.58 -0.96 -7.42
C ARG A 65 -3.19 0.44 -7.33
N ALA A 66 -4.47 0.54 -6.97
CA ALA A 66 -5.12 1.84 -6.81
C ALA A 66 -4.45 2.67 -5.70
N GLY A 67 -4.09 2.04 -4.59
CA GLY A 67 -3.36 2.68 -3.47
C GLY A 67 -2.01 3.25 -3.90
N ALA A 68 -1.23 2.53 -4.71
CA ALA A 68 0.04 3.01 -5.23
C ALA A 68 -0.14 4.26 -6.12
N ILE A 69 -1.16 4.26 -6.99
CA ILE A 69 -1.48 5.41 -7.86
C ILE A 69 -1.92 6.61 -7.01
N VAL A 70 -2.78 6.42 -6.01
CA VAL A 70 -3.23 7.49 -5.09
C VAL A 70 -2.05 8.08 -4.33
N ALA A 71 -1.17 7.23 -3.78
CA ALA A 71 0.03 7.68 -3.09
C ALA A 71 0.93 8.53 -4.00
N GLN A 72 1.15 8.09 -5.24
CA GLN A 72 1.93 8.86 -6.22
C GLN A 72 1.30 10.23 -6.51
N ARG A 73 -0.02 10.28 -6.78
CA ARG A 73 -0.75 11.54 -7.04
C ARG A 73 -0.64 12.51 -5.86
N ARG A 74 -0.79 12.00 -4.63
CA ARG A 74 -0.67 12.80 -3.40
C ARG A 74 0.76 13.33 -3.21
N ALA A 75 1.77 12.50 -3.47
CA ALA A 75 3.17 12.93 -3.44
C ALA A 75 3.43 14.03 -4.47
N SER A 76 2.95 13.88 -5.71
CA SER A 76 3.08 14.91 -6.75
C SER A 76 2.40 16.23 -6.40
N ARG A 77 1.26 16.20 -5.68
CA ARG A 77 0.56 17.41 -5.19
C ARG A 77 1.26 18.04 -3.98
N ALA A 78 1.91 17.24 -3.15
CA ALA A 78 2.65 17.71 -1.97
C ALA A 78 4.02 18.30 -2.34
N MET A 79 4.60 17.92 -3.47
CA MET A 79 5.75 18.59 -4.07
C MET A 79 5.29 19.97 -4.56
N PRO A 80 5.78 21.08 -3.97
CA PRO A 80 5.40 22.42 -4.41
C PRO A 80 5.84 22.63 -5.86
N GLN A 81 5.11 23.48 -6.58
CA GLN A 81 5.50 24.03 -7.88
C GLN A 81 6.74 24.97 -7.78
N SER A 82 7.74 24.64 -6.95
CA SER A 82 8.94 25.43 -6.70
C SER A 82 9.97 25.37 -7.85
N VAL A 83 9.54 24.93 -9.03
CA VAL A 83 10.34 24.94 -10.26
C VAL A 83 9.49 25.51 -11.38
N GLN A 84 9.10 26.77 -11.25
CA GLN A 84 8.71 27.63 -12.38
C GLN A 84 9.14 29.06 -12.07
#